data_AF-A0A4Y2NRR4-F1
#
_entry.id   AF-A0A4Y2NRR4-F1
#
_cell.length_a   1.000
_cell.length_b   1.000
_cell.length_c   1.000
_cell.angle_alpha   90.00
_cell.angle_beta   90.00
_cell.angle_gamma   90.00
#
_symmetry.space_group_name_H-M   'P 1'
#
loop_
_entity.id
_entity.type
_entity.pdbx_description
1 polymer ?
#
loop_
_entity_poly.entity_id
_entity_poly.type
_entity_poly.pdbx_seq_one_letter_code
_entity_poly.pdbx_strand_id
1 'polypeptide(L)'
;MFKTIDRPASCEIRAVINFLNAKNVRPCETYGENAMSEGMVSKLVRMFNEGRKNVHDEERSCRPLLITEELVRCINEKVRSSRRFTISDL
;
A
#
# COMPACT_ATOMS: atom_id res chain seq x y z
N MET A 1 26.88 -15.97 -9.43
CA MET A 1 26.96 -15.10 -8.24
C MET A 1 25.84 -14.09 -8.36
N PHE A 2 24.85 -14.13 -7.47
CA PHE A 2 23.74 -13.17 -7.49
C PHE A 2 24.29 -11.80 -7.08
N LYS A 3 23.93 -10.75 -7.82
CA LYS A 3 24.33 -9.38 -7.47
C LYS A 3 23.57 -8.99 -6.20
N THR A 4 24.29 -8.63 -5.15
CA THR A 4 23.70 -8.09 -3.93
C THR A 4 23.14 -6.70 -4.24
N ILE A 5 21.83 -6.52 -4.10
CA ILE A 5 21.18 -5.21 -4.22
C ILE A 5 21.36 -4.52 -2.87
N ASP A 6 22.09 -3.41 -2.84
CA ASP A 6 22.43 -2.70 -1.59
C ASP A 6 21.20 -2.12 -0.87
N ARG A 7 20.10 -1.89 -1.61
CA ARG A 7 18.85 -1.30 -1.10
C ARG A 7 17.65 -1.73 -1.95
N PRO A 8 17.19 -2.99 -1.83
CA PRO A 8 16.11 -3.49 -2.66
C PRO A 8 14.80 -2.74 -2.37
N ALA A 9 14.04 -2.46 -3.41
CA ALA A 9 12.69 -1.95 -3.28
C ALA A 9 11.78 -3.00 -2.61
N SER A 10 10.72 -2.55 -1.95
CA SER A 10 9.77 -3.45 -1.28
C SER A 10 9.13 -4.46 -2.24
N CYS A 11 8.90 -4.05 -3.49
CA CYS A 11 8.40 -4.94 -4.55
C CYS A 11 9.44 -6.02 -4.93
N GLU A 12 10.73 -5.71 -5.00
CA GLU A 12 11.77 -6.69 -5.31
C GLU A 12 11.85 -7.77 -4.22
N ILE A 13 11.79 -7.34 -2.95
CA ILE A 13 11.78 -8.27 -1.80
C ILE A 13 10.57 -9.20 -1.87
N ARG A 14 9.38 -8.63 -2.11
CA ARG A 14 8.14 -9.42 -2.26
C ARG A 14 8.18 -10.39 -3.44
N ALA A 15 8.74 -9.98 -4.58
CA ALA A 15 8.85 -10.83 -5.76
C ALA A 15 9.73 -12.06 -5.48
N VAL A 16 10.86 -11.86 -4.81
CA VAL A 16 11.75 -12.96 -4.42
C VAL A 16 11.08 -13.88 -3.40
N ILE A 17 10.39 -13.32 -2.39
CA ILE A 17 9.64 -14.14 -1.42
C ILE A 17 8.58 -14.98 -2.13
N ASN A 18 7.81 -14.40 -3.07
CA ASN A 18 6.81 -15.14 -3.84
C ASN A 18 7.45 -16.26 -4.68
N PHE A 19 8.58 -15.98 -5.32
CA PHE A 19 9.34 -16.96 -6.08
C PHE A 19 9.85 -18.12 -5.22
N LEU A 20 10.45 -17.82 -4.06
CA LEU A 20 10.96 -18.83 -3.13
C LEU A 20 9.84 -19.67 -2.53
N ASN A 21 8.72 -19.03 -2.18
CA ASN A 21 7.52 -19.72 -1.70
C ASN A 21 6.97 -20.70 -2.75
N ALA A 22 6.91 -20.29 -4.03
CA ALA A 22 6.51 -21.18 -5.13
C ALA A 22 7.48 -22.35 -5.36
N LYS A 23 8.75 -22.21 -4.97
CA LYS A 23 9.76 -23.28 -5.00
C LYS A 23 9.79 -24.11 -3.72
N ASN A 24 8.93 -23.82 -2.74
CA ASN A 24 8.91 -24.44 -1.43
C ASN A 24 10.24 -24.30 -0.67
N VAL A 25 10.96 -23.20 -0.94
CA VAL A 25 12.22 -22.83 -0.28
C VAL A 25 11.91 -21.77 0.78
N ARG A 26 12.51 -21.91 1.97
CA ARG A 26 12.30 -20.94 3.06
C ARG A 26 12.89 -19.59 2.67
N PRO A 27 12.10 -18.49 2.69
CA PRO A 27 12.62 -17.18 2.27
C PRO A 27 13.54 -16.50 3.31
N CYS A 28 13.57 -17.01 4.55
CA CYS A 28 14.21 -16.37 5.71
C CYS A 28 15.74 -16.19 5.60
N GLU A 29 16.41 -16.89 4.69
CA GLU A 29 17.88 -16.92 4.60
C GLU A 29 18.44 -16.04 3.46
N THR A 30 17.59 -15.39 2.67
CA THR A 30 18.02 -14.79 1.40
C THR A 30 18.40 -13.31 1.44
N TYR A 31 18.17 -12.62 2.55
CA TYR A 31 18.50 -11.21 2.69
C TYR A 31 19.36 -10.94 3.92
N GLY A 32 20.25 -9.95 3.82
CA GLY A 32 21.11 -9.52 4.93
C GLY A 32 20.30 -9.09 6.15
N GLU A 33 20.95 -9.12 7.32
CA GLU A 33 20.38 -8.98 8.68
C GLU A 33 19.37 -7.82 8.87
N ASN A 34 19.43 -6.79 8.00
CA ASN A 34 18.61 -5.57 8.09
C ASN A 34 17.48 -5.44 7.06
N ALA A 35 17.27 -6.41 6.15
CA ALA A 35 16.30 -6.21 5.06
C ALA A 35 14.83 -6.40 5.48
N MET A 36 14.53 -7.43 6.28
CA MET A 36 13.17 -7.72 6.72
C MET A 36 13.16 -8.69 7.90
N SER A 37 12.24 -8.51 8.85
CA SER A 37 12.09 -9.44 9.98
C SER A 37 11.38 -10.73 9.58
N GLU A 38 11.68 -11.81 10.29
CA GLU A 38 11.06 -13.13 10.06
C GLU A 38 9.52 -13.08 10.11
N GLY A 39 8.96 -12.32 11.05
CA GLY A 39 7.51 -12.13 11.14
C GLY A 39 6.89 -11.48 9.90
N MET A 40 7.61 -10.55 9.25
CA MET A 40 7.16 -9.93 8.02
C MET A 40 7.20 -10.92 6.84
N VAL A 41 8.26 -11.73 6.77
CA VAL A 41 8.38 -12.81 5.77
C VAL A 41 7.23 -13.81 5.92
N SER A 42 6.93 -14.23 7.15
CA SER A 42 5.82 -15.16 7.43
C SER A 42 4.47 -14.58 7.01
N LYS A 43 4.23 -13.29 7.30
CA LYS A 43 3.01 -12.59 6.87
C LYS A 43 2.87 -12.57 5.34
N LEU A 44 3.97 -12.28 4.62
CA LEU A 44 3.98 -12.26 3.16
C LEU A 44 3.74 -13.65 2.56
N VAL A 45 4.40 -14.69 3.08
CA VAL A 45 4.17 -16.09 2.66
C VAL A 45 2.69 -16.46 2.80
N ARG A 46 2.07 -16.13 3.94
CA ARG A 46 0.64 -16.39 4.16
C ARG A 46 -0.24 -15.67 3.14
N MET A 47 0.02 -14.38 2.87
CA MET A 47 -0.70 -13.62 1.84
C MET A 47 -0.60 -14.24 0.45
N PHE A 48 0.59 -14.70 0.06
CA PHE A 48 0.78 -15.35 -1.25
C PHE A 48 0.05 -16.70 -1.33
N ASN A 49 0.03 -17.47 -0.23
CA ASN A 49 -0.74 -18.72 -0.13
C ASN A 49 -2.26 -18.48 -0.19
N GLU A 50 -2.74 -17.33 0.31
CA GLU A 50 -4.12 -16.87 0.16
C GLU A 50 -4.46 -16.38 -1.27
N GLY A 51 -3.52 -16.45 -2.21
CA GLY A 51 -3.72 -16.10 -3.62
C GLY A 51 -3.47 -14.61 -3.96
N ARG A 52 -3.06 -13.78 -2.98
CA ARG A 52 -2.71 -12.37 -3.21
C ARG A 52 -1.33 -12.26 -3.85
N LYS A 53 -1.26 -12.46 -5.17
CA LYS A 53 0.00 -12.47 -5.96
C LYS A 53 0.55 -11.10 -6.31
N ASN A 54 -0.11 -10.01 -5.93
CA ASN A 54 0.39 -8.68 -6.25
C ASN A 54 1.66 -8.38 -5.45
N VAL A 55 2.72 -8.06 -6.18
CA VAL A 55 4.01 -7.71 -5.62
C VAL A 55 3.99 -6.28 -5.05
N HIS A 56 3.13 -5.42 -5.60
CA HIS A 56 2.94 -4.07 -5.10
C HIS A 56 1.96 -4.05 -3.93
N ASP A 57 2.13 -3.06 -3.04
CA ASP A 57 1.12 -2.79 -2.03
C ASP A 57 -0.19 -2.39 -2.69
N GLU A 58 -1.30 -2.86 -2.11
CA GLU A 58 -2.63 -2.40 -2.51
C GLU A 58 -2.73 -0.90 -2.23
N GLU A 59 -3.53 -0.23 -3.05
CA GLU A 59 -3.84 1.18 -2.84
C GLU A 59 -4.33 1.35 -1.41
N ARG A 60 -3.62 2.16 -0.63
CA ARG A 60 -4.04 2.44 0.73
C ARG A 60 -5.35 3.20 0.62
N SER A 61 -6.43 2.60 1.12
CA SER A 61 -7.65 3.33 1.39
C SER A 61 -7.28 4.49 2.33
N CYS A 62 -7.20 5.69 1.77
CA CYS A 62 -7.06 6.90 2.53
C CYS A 62 -8.28 7.04 3.45
N ARG A 63 -8.16 7.85 4.51
CA ARG A 63 -9.34 8.22 5.29
C ARG A 63 -10.42 8.73 4.32
N PRO A 64 -11.65 8.18 4.38
CA PRO A 64 -12.73 8.64 3.52
C PRO A 64 -12.84 10.17 3.67
N LEU A 65 -12.66 10.89 2.58
CA LEU A 65 -12.90 12.32 2.57
C LEU A 65 -14.40 12.51 2.78
N LEU A 66 -14.77 13.36 3.74
CA LEU A 66 -16.17 13.70 4.08
C LEU A 66 -16.88 14.46 2.94
N ILE A 67 -16.21 14.62 1.81
CA ILE A 67 -16.66 15.35 0.62
C ILE A 67 -17.63 14.45 -0.13
N THR A 68 -18.92 14.65 0.11
CA THR A 68 -20.01 14.06 -0.67
C THR A 68 -20.33 14.95 -1.88
N GLU A 69 -20.89 14.37 -2.94
CA GLU A 69 -21.37 15.15 -4.11
C GLU A 69 -22.41 16.21 -3.70
N GLU A 70 -23.25 15.88 -2.72
CA GLU A 70 -24.24 16.79 -2.14
C GLU A 70 -23.59 18.00 -1.45
N LEU A 71 -22.51 17.77 -0.68
CA LEU A 71 -21.76 18.84 -0.05
C LEU A 71 -21.09 19.75 -1.09
N VAL A 72 -20.52 19.17 -2.14
CA VAL A 72 -19.93 19.93 -3.26
C VAL A 72 -20.97 20.79 -3.97
N ARG A 73 -22.19 20.27 -4.16
CA ARG A 73 -23.30 21.03 -4.75
C ARG A 73 -23.72 22.19 -3.85
N CYS A 74 -23.91 21.95 -2.55
CA CYS A 74 -24.28 22.97 -1.57
C CYS A 74 -23.25 24.13 -1.55
N ILE A 75 -21.96 23.78 -1.50
CA ILE A 75 -20.87 24.77 -1.53
C ILE A 75 -20.91 25.58 -2.84
N ASN A 76 -21.09 24.93 -3.98
CA ASN A 76 -21.14 25.61 -5.28
C ASN A 76 -22.33 26.58 -5.39
N GLU A 77 -23.49 26.23 -4.85
CA GLU A 77 -24.65 27.13 -4.77
C GLU A 77 -24.37 28.33 -3.86
N LYS A 78 -23.70 28.11 -2.72
CA LYS A 78 -23.34 29.18 -1.80
C LYS A 78 -22.31 30.16 -2.39
N VAL A 79 -21.30 29.63 -3.10
CA VAL A 79 -20.30 30.42 -3.83
C VAL A 79 -20.93 31.28 -4.92
N ARG A 80 -21.94 30.76 -5.63
CA ARG A 80 -22.63 31.50 -6.70
C ARG A 80 -23.59 32.56 -6.16
N SER A 81 -24.23 32.28 -5.04
CA SER A 81 -25.23 33.19 -4.44
C SER A 81 -24.60 34.33 -3.63
N SER A 82 -23.47 34.11 -2.97
CA SER A 82 -22.79 35.15 -2.19
C SER A 82 -21.28 35.12 -2.40
N ARG A 83 -20.71 36.29 -2.70
CA ARG A 83 -19.25 36.48 -2.70
C ARG A 83 -18.68 36.69 -1.29
N ARG A 84 -19.52 36.79 -0.27
CA ARG A 84 -19.15 37.07 1.14
C ARG A 84 -19.85 36.09 2.08
N PHE A 85 -19.63 34.79 1.89
CA PHE A 85 -20.01 33.78 2.89
C PHE A 85 -18.77 33.29 3.64
N THR A 86 -18.97 32.79 4.84
CA THR A 86 -17.94 32.19 5.68
C THR A 86 -18.10 30.68 5.72
N ILE A 87 -17.08 29.97 6.18
CA ILE A 87 -17.14 28.50 6.31
C ILE A 87 -18.25 28.07 7.29
N SER A 88 -18.61 28.93 8.26
CA SER A 88 -19.71 28.69 9.18
C SER A 88 -21.10 28.76 8.52
N ASP A 89 -21.19 29.30 7.30
CA ASP A 89 -22.43 29.42 6.53
C ASP A 89 -22.66 28.27 5.53
N LEU A 90 -21.75 27.28 5.54
CA LEU A 90 -21.81 26.03 4.77
C LEU A 90 -22.42 24.91 5.62
#